data_AF-A0A5E4MFI8-F1
#
_entry.id   AF-A0A5E4MFI8-F1
#
_cell.length_a   1.000
_cell.length_b   1.000
_cell.length_c   1.000
_cell.angle_alpha   90.00
_cell.angle_beta   90.00
_cell.angle_gamma   90.00
#
_symmetry.space_group_name_H-M   'P 1'
#
loop_
_entity.id
_entity.type
_entity.pdbx_description
1 polymer ?
#
loop_
_entity_poly.entity_id
_entity_poly.type
_entity_poly.pdbx_seq_one_letter_code
_entity_poly.pdbx_strand_id
1 'polypeptide(L)' 'MVIKLQRWALKLEQGSFNVFPVLHDFLETNEVNIDKSTTTTIRDHLESLSSNLRNYFPKIEEEIQWIRNPFEEDYSK' A
#
# COMPACT_ATOMS: atom_id res chain seq x y z
N MET A 1 4.39 4.35 2.35
CA MET A 1 3.72 3.08 2.76
C MET A 1 2.24 3.03 2.38
N VAL A 2 1.41 4.01 2.74
CA VAL A 2 -0.04 4.05 2.36
C VAL A 2 -0.28 3.81 0.87
N ILE A 3 0.38 4.58 -0.01
CA ILE A 3 0.24 4.44 -1.49
C ILE A 3 0.66 3.05 -1.98
N LYS A 4 1.66 2.43 -1.34
CA LYS A 4 2.15 1.10 -1.70
C LYS A 4 1.08 0.03 -1.38
N LEU A 5 0.44 0.11 -0.22
CA LEU A 5 -0.64 -0.80 0.18
C LEU A 5 -1.86 -0.66 -0.74
N GLN A 6 -2.23 0.57 -1.12
CA GLN A 6 -3.31 0.81 -2.09
C GLN A 6 -3.01 0.19 -3.46
N ARG A 7 -1.77 0.34 -3.96
CA ARG A 7 -1.36 -0.30 -5.22
C ARG A 7 -1.38 -1.83 -5.14
N TRP A 8 -1.05 -2.40 -3.99
CA TRP A 8 -1.11 -3.84 -3.76
C TRP A 8 -2.55 -4.35 -3.76
N ALA A 9 -3.46 -3.64 -3.09
CA ALA A 9 -4.90 -3.94 -3.12
C ALA A 9 -5.45 -3.95 -4.56
N LEU A 10 -5.11 -2.93 -5.36
CA LEU A 10 -5.50 -2.87 -6.78
C LEU A 10 -4.97 -4.04 -7.61
N LYS A 11 -3.73 -4.49 -7.35
CA LYS A 11 -3.16 -5.65 -8.04
C LYS A 11 -3.88 -6.95 -7.69
N LEU A 12 -4.34 -7.11 -6.45
CA LEU A 12 -5.13 -8.29 -6.05
C LEU A 12 -6.47 -8.35 -6.79
N GLU A 13 -7.12 -7.21 -7.00
CA GLU A 13 -8.37 -7.15 -7.79
C GLU A 13 -8.16 -7.53 -9.26
N GLN A 14 -6.95 -7.36 -9.77
CA GLN A 14 -6.53 -7.80 -11.11
C GLN A 14 -6.06 -9.26 -11.14
N GLY A 15 -6.14 -10.00 -10.02
CA GLY A 15 -5.66 -11.38 -9.91
C GLY A 15 -4.13 -11.51 -9.86
N SER A 16 -3.40 -10.41 -9.67
CA SER A 16 -1.94 -10.40 -9.64
C SER A 16 -1.40 -10.48 -8.21
N PHE A 17 -0.82 -11.63 -7.86
CA PHE A 17 -0.21 -11.87 -6.53
C PHE A 17 1.29 -11.57 -6.45
N ASN A 18 1.91 -11.03 -7.52
CA ASN A 18 3.36 -10.73 -7.58
C ASN A 18 3.90 -9.77 -6.49
N VAL A 19 3.02 -9.09 -5.75
CA VAL A 19 3.37 -8.25 -4.60
C VAL A 19 3.73 -9.07 -3.35
N PHE A 20 3.37 -10.36 -3.35
CA PHE A 20 3.66 -11.35 -2.32
C PHE A 20 4.47 -12.49 -2.94
N PRO A 21 5.82 -12.36 -3.07
CA PRO A 21 6.64 -13.30 -3.84
C PRO A 21 6.43 -14.75 -3.42
N VAL A 22 6.45 -15.04 -2.12
CA VAL A 22 6.25 -16.39 -1.58
C VAL A 22 4.88 -16.97 -1.94
N LEU A 23 3.82 -16.14 -1.89
CA LEU A 23 2.48 -16.58 -2.26
C LEU A 23 2.37 -16.78 -3.77
N HIS A 24 2.90 -15.84 -4.56
CA HIS A 24 2.92 -15.94 -6.02
C HIS A 24 3.63 -17.20 -6.48
N ASP A 25 4.85 -17.45 -5.99
CA ASP A 25 5.63 -18.64 -6.32
C ASP A 25 4.88 -19.92 -5.95
N PHE A 26 4.21 -19.94 -4.79
CA PHE A 26 3.38 -21.08 -4.37
C PHE A 26 2.22 -21.33 -5.33
N LEU A 27 1.49 -20.28 -5.74
CA LEU A 27 0.34 -20.43 -6.64
C LEU A 27 0.77 -20.89 -8.03
N GLU A 28 1.85 -20.32 -8.57
CA GLU A 28 2.40 -20.69 -9.88
C GLU A 28 2.95 -22.13 -9.85
N THR A 29 3.74 -22.49 -8.83
CA THR A 29 4.37 -23.82 -8.72
C THR A 29 3.34 -24.94 -8.59
N ASN A 30 2.21 -24.67 -7.91
CA ASN A 30 1.19 -25.67 -7.64
C ASN A 30 -0.03 -25.55 -8.57
N GLU A 31 -0.02 -24.61 -9.53
CA GLU A 31 -1.15 -24.31 -10.42
C GLU A 31 -2.48 -24.07 -9.66
N VAL A 32 -2.38 -23.42 -8.49
CA VAL A 32 -3.52 -23.16 -7.61
C VAL A 32 -4.07 -21.76 -7.85
N ASN A 33 -5.38 -21.66 -8.03
CA ASN A 33 -6.08 -20.38 -8.01
C ASN A 33 -6.62 -20.08 -6.62
N ILE A 34 -6.46 -18.83 -6.19
CA ILE A 34 -7.09 -18.32 -4.97
C ILE A 34 -8.55 -17.99 -5.26
N ASP A 35 -9.43 -18.42 -4.35
CA ASP A 35 -10.84 -18.09 -4.43
C ASP A 35 -11.10 -16.60 -4.14
N LYS A 36 -12.21 -16.09 -4.67
CA LYS A 36 -12.54 -14.66 -4.55
C LYS A 36 -12.69 -14.20 -3.09
N SER A 37 -13.14 -15.06 -2.17
CA SER A 37 -13.32 -14.69 -0.77
C SER A 37 -11.97 -14.46 -0.08
N THR A 38 -11.01 -15.35 -0.30
CA THR A 38 -9.63 -15.20 0.20
C THR A 38 -8.96 -13.94 -0.36
N THR A 39 -9.10 -13.69 -1.67
CA THR A 39 -8.59 -12.44 -2.29
C THR A 39 -9.20 -11.20 -1.64
N THR A 40 -10.51 -11.23 -1.37
CA THR A 40 -11.23 -10.14 -0.70
C THR A 40 -10.68 -9.91 0.70
N THR A 41 -10.48 -10.98 1.48
CA THR A 41 -9.91 -10.89 2.83
C THR A 41 -8.51 -10.26 2.83
N ILE A 42 -7.63 -10.65 1.90
CA ILE A 42 -6.29 -10.06 1.81
C ILE A 42 -6.38 -8.56 1.49
N ARG A 43 -7.24 -8.18 0.54
CA ARG A 43 -7.47 -6.78 0.17
C ARG A 43 -7.97 -5.97 1.36
N ASP A 44 -8.98 -6.45 2.08
CA ASP A 44 -9.57 -5.74 3.22
C ASP A 44 -8.53 -5.53 4.34
N HIS A 45 -7.62 -6.49 4.54
CA HIS A 45 -6.49 -6.32 5.46
C HIS A 45 -5.51 -5.23 5.00
N LEU A 46 -5.19 -5.13 3.71
CA LEU A 46 -4.34 -4.07 3.17
C LEU A 46 -4.98 -2.69 3.33
N GLU A 47 -6.28 -2.58 3.10
CA GLU A 47 -7.05 -1.34 3.27
C GLU A 47 -7.11 -0.91 4.74
N SER A 48 -7.40 -1.86 5.64
CA SER A 48 -7.37 -1.64 7.09
C SER A 48 -6.00 -1.16 7.56
N LEU A 49 -4.91 -1.81 7.13
CA LEU A 49 -3.56 -1.40 7.47
C LEU A 49 -3.22 -0.01 6.92
N SER A 50 -3.64 0.28 5.69
CA SER A 50 -3.48 1.59 5.06
C SER A 50 -4.21 2.70 5.83
N SER A 51 -5.45 2.45 6.24
CA SER A 51 -6.25 3.36 7.06
C SER A 51 -5.59 3.61 8.42
N ASN A 52 -5.17 2.55 9.11
CA ASN A 52 -4.47 2.67 10.38
C ASN A 52 -3.16 3.47 10.25
N LEU A 53 -2.34 3.20 9.23
CA LEU A 53 -1.13 3.99 8.98
C LEU A 53 -1.44 5.46 8.72
N ARG A 54 -2.56 5.80 8.05
CA ARG A 54 -2.96 7.19 7.85
C ARG A 54 -3.37 7.87 9.15
N ASN A 55 -4.00 7.14 10.07
CA ASN A 55 -4.41 7.65 11.38
C ASN A 55 -3.19 7.98 12.26
N TYR A 56 -2.17 7.11 12.28
CA TYR A 56 -0.94 7.35 13.04
C TYR A 56 0.01 8.34 12.35
N PHE A 57 0.03 8.35 11.02
CA PHE A 57 0.87 9.21 10.19
C PHE A 57 0.00 10.04 9.25
N PRO A 58 -0.64 11.12 9.77
CA PRO A 58 -1.49 11.98 8.97
C PRO A 58 -0.71 12.58 7.80
N LYS A 59 -1.44 13.00 6.77
CA LYS A 59 -0.81 13.69 5.64
C LYS A 59 -0.24 15.00 6.18
N ILE A 60 1.06 15.20 5.99
CA ILE A 60 1.74 16.45 6.37
C ILE A 60 1.11 17.56 5.53
N GLU A 61 0.50 18.54 6.20
CA GLU A 61 -0.08 19.72 5.58
C GLU A 61 1.01 20.57 4.92
N GLU A 62 0.66 21.41 3.94
CA GLU A 62 1.64 22.26 3.25
C GLU A 62 2.39 23.17 4.24
N GLU A 63 1.68 23.64 5.26
CA GLU A 63 2.16 24.53 6.33
C GLU A 63 3.31 23.95 7.17
N ILE A 64 3.45 22.63 7.22
CA ILE A 64 4.49 21.93 7.99
C ILE A 64 5.48 21.14 7.11
N GLN A 65 5.50 21.41 5.79
CA GLN A 65 6.47 20.76 4.88
C GLN A 65 7.92 21.10 5.23
N TRP A 66 8.17 22.29 5.81
CA TRP A 66 9.50 22.68 6.28
C TRP A 66 10.10 21.66 7.27
N ILE A 67 9.29 20.90 8.02
CA ILE A 67 9.78 19.85 8.94
C ILE A 67 10.47 18.73 8.15
N ARG A 68 10.03 18.46 6.92
CA ARG A 68 10.61 17.40 6.06
C ARG A 68 11.93 17.83 5.43
N ASN A 69 12.04 19.11 5.09
CA ASN A 69 13.28 19.70 4.59
C ASN A 69 13.52 21.05 5.28
N PRO A 70 14.09 21.04 6.50
CA PRO A 70 14.23 22.26 7.30
C PRO A 70 15.26 23.26 6.75
N PHE A 71 15.96 22.88 5.69
CA PHE A 71 16.95 23.70 5.00
C PHE A 71 16.55 23.99 3.55
N GLU A 72 15.33 23.64 3.14
CA GLU A 72 14.78 24.13 1.88
C GLU A 72 14.58 25.64 2.04
N GLU A 73 15.53 26.43 1.55
CA GLU A 73 15.44 27.89 1.53
C GLU A 73 14.19 28.28 0.75
N ASP A 74 13.25 28.94 1.42
CA ASP A 74 12.06 29.50 0.82
C ASP A 74 12.49 30.71 -0.04
N TYR A 75 12.93 30.46 -1.27
CA TYR A 75 13.38 31.49 -2.23
C TYR A 75 12.23 32.35 -2.80
N SER A 76 11.13 32.50 -2.07
CA SER A 76 9.99 33.32 -2.49
C SER A 76 9.94 34.61 -1.68
N LYS A 77 10.70 35.61 -2.16
CA LYS A 77 10.46 37.03 -1.88
C LYS A 77 9.50 37.60 -2.91
#